data_AF-A0A151J0M0-F1
#
_entry.id   AF-A0A151J0M0-F1
#
_cell.length_a   1.000
_cell.length_b   1.000
_cell.length_c   1.000
_cell.angle_alpha   90.00
_cell.angle_beta   90.00
_cell.angle_gamma   90.00
#
_symmetry.space_group_name_H-M   'P 1'
#
loop_
_entity.id
_entity.type
_entity.pdbx_description
1 polymer ?
#
loop_
_entity_poly.entity_id
_entity_poly.type
_entity_poly.pdbx_seq_one_letter_code
_entity_poly.pdbx_strand_id
1 'polypeptide(L)'
;VYTYVYTYIRLYVHTFIRTFIHTFIHTFIHTFIYTFIHTYIHTYVYTYIRSYIRLYVHTFIHTFIHTFIYTFIRTYVYTYVHTYVYTHVYTYVYIYVYTYIHTYIHTFIHTYVHTYVYAYIRSYIRLYIRLYIRLYVHTFIHTHVYTYVYTYVYTFIHTFIYTFIRTYVYTYVHTYVYTHIYTYIRSYIRSYIRLYIRFINTFYTHVHTYVHTISNVSQHVLSCHSTYFLCHEFIRTFIHAYICLYLHTYIHTYIRLYVHTYIIHTYVYTYVYTYIHTYVYIYVYTCIPKEGKGREGKRNL
;
A
#
# COMPACT_ATOMS: atom_id res chain seq x y z
N VAL A 1 -38.25 -77.15 157.42
CA VAL A 1 -38.60 -75.78 156.97
C VAL A 1 -37.35 -75.00 156.54
N TYR A 2 -36.35 -74.83 157.40
CA TYR A 2 -35.13 -74.06 157.08
C TYR A 2 -34.34 -74.54 155.85
N THR A 3 -34.13 -75.86 155.70
CA THR A 3 -33.36 -76.43 154.57
C THR A 3 -34.08 -76.27 153.23
N TYR A 4 -35.40 -76.49 153.20
CA TYR A 4 -36.23 -76.36 151.99
C TYR A 4 -36.30 -74.91 151.48
N VAL A 5 -36.48 -73.96 152.40
CA VAL A 5 -36.49 -72.52 152.08
C VAL A 5 -35.12 -72.09 151.55
N TYR A 6 -34.03 -72.52 152.19
CA TYR A 6 -32.67 -72.19 151.74
C TYR A 6 -32.34 -72.76 150.35
N THR A 7 -32.67 -74.03 150.09
CA THR A 7 -32.43 -74.65 148.77
C THR A 7 -33.29 -74.04 147.68
N TYR A 8 -34.56 -73.74 147.97
CA TYR A 8 -35.47 -73.13 146.99
C TYR A 8 -35.02 -71.70 146.63
N ILE A 9 -34.69 -70.88 147.63
CA ILE A 9 -34.17 -69.53 147.41
C ILE A 9 -32.86 -69.59 146.64
N ARG A 10 -31.91 -70.45 147.04
CA ARG A 10 -30.61 -70.55 146.36
C ARG A 10 -30.77 -71.01 144.91
N LEU A 11 -31.60 -72.00 144.64
CA LEU A 11 -31.76 -72.55 143.30
C LEU A 11 -32.52 -71.57 142.40
N TYR A 12 -33.58 -70.92 142.89
CA TYR A 12 -34.33 -69.91 142.15
C TYR A 12 -33.48 -68.65 141.88
N VAL A 13 -32.77 -68.15 142.88
CA VAL A 13 -31.87 -66.99 142.73
C VAL A 13 -30.72 -67.33 141.79
N HIS A 14 -30.10 -68.50 141.92
CA HIS A 14 -29.01 -68.90 141.04
C HIS A 14 -29.46 -69.13 139.60
N THR A 15 -30.59 -69.82 139.37
CA THR A 15 -31.08 -70.03 138.00
C THR A 15 -31.56 -68.73 137.38
N PHE A 16 -32.32 -67.90 138.10
CA PHE A 16 -32.81 -66.62 137.61
C PHE A 16 -31.66 -65.66 137.31
N ILE A 17 -30.70 -65.50 138.22
CA ILE A 17 -29.55 -64.62 137.99
C ILE A 17 -28.71 -65.16 136.83
N ARG A 18 -28.44 -66.47 136.76
CA ARG A 18 -27.64 -67.04 135.67
C ARG A 18 -28.34 -66.92 134.33
N THR A 19 -29.63 -67.22 134.24
CA THR A 19 -30.36 -67.13 132.97
C THR A 19 -30.52 -65.67 132.56
N PHE A 20 -30.87 -64.77 133.48
CA PHE A 20 -31.00 -63.34 133.18
C PHE A 20 -29.67 -62.72 132.75
N ILE A 21 -28.58 -62.98 133.49
CA ILE A 21 -27.25 -62.49 133.11
C ILE A 21 -26.82 -63.09 131.77
N HIS A 22 -26.97 -64.40 131.58
CA HIS A 22 -26.55 -65.03 130.33
C HIS A 22 -27.37 -64.53 129.15
N THR A 23 -28.70 -64.47 129.24
CA THR A 23 -29.54 -64.01 128.13
C THR A 23 -29.32 -62.52 127.88
N PHE A 24 -29.28 -61.67 128.90
CA PHE A 24 -29.08 -60.25 128.73
C PHE A 24 -27.70 -59.95 128.16
N ILE A 25 -26.63 -60.49 128.74
CA ILE A 25 -25.26 -60.27 128.24
C ILE A 25 -25.09 -60.86 126.84
N HIS A 26 -25.50 -62.12 126.62
CA HIS A 26 -25.34 -62.75 125.32
C HIS A 26 -26.14 -62.03 124.24
N THR A 27 -27.42 -61.74 124.48
CA THR A 27 -28.25 -61.06 123.47
C THR A 27 -27.79 -59.63 123.25
N PHE A 28 -27.49 -58.86 124.30
CA PHE A 28 -27.03 -57.48 124.14
C PHE A 28 -25.68 -57.42 123.43
N ILE A 29 -24.68 -58.20 123.86
CA ILE A 29 -23.37 -58.22 123.23
C ILE A 29 -23.46 -58.76 121.80
N HIS A 30 -24.14 -59.87 121.57
CA HIS A 30 -24.24 -60.45 120.24
C HIS A 30 -25.00 -59.53 119.28
N THR A 31 -26.14 -58.96 119.70
CA THR A 31 -26.90 -58.05 118.83
C THR A 31 -26.16 -56.75 118.61
N PHE A 32 -25.56 -56.14 119.64
CA PHE A 32 -24.81 -54.90 119.48
C PHE A 32 -23.58 -55.10 118.60
N ILE A 33 -22.76 -56.13 118.86
CA ILE A 33 -21.57 -56.41 118.06
C ILE A 33 -21.96 -56.78 116.63
N TYR A 34 -22.92 -57.70 116.43
CA TYR A 34 -23.34 -58.11 115.09
C TYR A 34 -23.93 -56.94 114.31
N THR A 35 -24.85 -56.17 114.90
CA THR A 35 -25.46 -55.03 114.20
C THR A 35 -24.44 -53.93 113.96
N PHE A 36 -23.60 -53.58 114.92
CA PHE A 36 -22.59 -52.55 114.74
C PHE A 36 -21.56 -52.95 113.68
N ILE A 37 -20.97 -54.14 113.78
CA ILE A 37 -19.97 -54.62 112.81
C ILE A 37 -20.61 -54.78 111.43
N HIS A 38 -21.76 -55.46 111.35
CA HIS A 38 -22.40 -55.69 110.05
C HIS A 38 -22.85 -54.38 109.42
N THR A 39 -23.55 -53.50 110.15
CA THR A 39 -24.00 -52.22 109.57
C THR A 39 -22.82 -51.32 109.26
N TYR A 40 -21.85 -51.16 110.16
CA TYR A 40 -20.71 -50.28 109.91
C TYR A 40 -19.86 -50.78 108.75
N ILE A 41 -19.42 -52.04 108.77
CA ILE A 41 -18.57 -52.59 107.70
C ILE A 41 -19.36 -52.66 106.40
N HIS A 42 -20.56 -53.23 106.39
CA HIS A 42 -21.31 -53.37 105.13
C HIS A 42 -21.67 -52.00 104.56
N THR A 43 -22.22 -51.07 105.36
CA THR A 43 -22.62 -49.76 104.83
C THR A 43 -21.41 -48.94 104.45
N TYR A 44 -20.36 -48.86 105.27
CA TYR A 44 -19.18 -48.06 104.97
C TYR A 44 -18.44 -48.61 103.76
N VAL A 45 -18.12 -49.91 103.74
CA VAL A 45 -17.39 -50.52 102.63
C VAL A 45 -18.21 -50.48 101.35
N TYR A 46 -19.49 -50.85 101.39
CA TYR A 46 -20.34 -50.83 100.20
C TYR A 46 -20.55 -49.41 99.65
N THR A 47 -20.86 -48.44 100.52
CA THR A 47 -21.09 -47.06 100.06
C THR A 47 -19.81 -46.39 99.62
N TYR A 48 -18.68 -46.61 100.31
CA TYR A 48 -17.39 -46.06 99.92
C TYR A 48 -16.91 -46.66 98.61
N ILE A 49 -16.91 -47.98 98.46
CA ILE A 49 -16.49 -48.64 97.21
C ILE A 49 -17.41 -48.22 96.06
N ARG A 50 -18.73 -48.24 96.26
CA ARG A 50 -19.68 -47.87 95.20
C ARG A 50 -19.57 -46.40 94.80
N SER A 51 -19.42 -45.49 95.76
CA SER A 51 -19.28 -44.06 95.48
C SER A 51 -17.93 -43.75 94.83
N TYR A 52 -16.84 -44.35 95.33
CA TYR A 52 -15.51 -44.17 94.76
C TYR A 52 -15.42 -44.73 93.34
N ILE A 53 -15.86 -45.97 93.11
CA ILE A 53 -15.88 -46.56 91.76
C ILE A 53 -16.78 -45.74 90.85
N ARG A 54 -18.00 -45.40 91.27
CA ARG A 54 -18.91 -44.62 90.42
C ARG A 54 -18.31 -43.26 90.09
N LEU A 55 -17.78 -42.54 91.07
CA LEU A 55 -17.24 -41.20 90.85
C LEU A 55 -15.96 -41.27 90.01
N TYR A 56 -15.02 -42.15 90.34
CA TYR A 56 -13.77 -42.27 89.59
C TYR A 56 -14.02 -42.78 88.17
N VAL A 57 -14.75 -43.87 87.99
CA VAL A 57 -15.02 -44.43 86.66
C VAL A 57 -15.87 -43.47 85.84
N HIS A 58 -16.95 -42.92 86.39
CA HIS A 58 -17.80 -42.00 85.64
C HIS A 58 -17.05 -40.71 85.29
N THR A 59 -16.37 -40.08 86.24
CA THR A 59 -15.66 -38.82 85.97
C THR A 59 -14.48 -39.06 85.05
N PHE A 60 -13.64 -40.07 85.29
CA PHE A 60 -12.48 -40.35 84.46
C PHE A 60 -12.89 -40.74 83.05
N ILE A 61 -13.81 -41.69 82.88
CA ILE A 61 -14.25 -42.11 81.54
C ILE A 61 -14.97 -40.97 80.84
N HIS A 62 -15.91 -40.30 81.49
CA HIS A 62 -16.65 -39.21 80.86
C HIS A 62 -15.73 -38.05 80.48
N THR A 63 -14.86 -37.60 81.40
CA THR A 63 -13.95 -36.48 81.11
C THR A 63 -12.91 -36.88 80.09
N PHE A 64 -12.26 -38.03 80.21
CA PHE A 64 -11.23 -38.47 79.27
C PHE A 64 -11.81 -38.71 77.88
N ILE A 65 -12.91 -39.46 77.76
CA ILE A 65 -13.53 -39.72 76.45
C ILE A 65 -14.08 -38.42 75.86
N HIS A 66 -14.82 -37.63 76.62
CA HIS A 66 -15.39 -36.39 76.10
C HIS A 66 -14.29 -35.41 75.70
N THR A 67 -13.28 -35.18 76.54
CA THR A 67 -12.20 -34.24 76.21
C THR A 67 -11.34 -34.76 75.08
N PHE A 68 -10.93 -36.03 75.09
CA PHE A 68 -10.10 -36.60 74.03
C PHE A 68 -10.83 -36.62 72.70
N ILE A 69 -12.05 -37.14 72.64
CA ILE A 69 -12.82 -37.20 71.39
C ILE A 69 -13.14 -35.79 70.91
N TYR A 70 -13.63 -34.91 71.78
CA TYR A 70 -13.98 -33.55 71.38
C TYR A 70 -12.75 -32.76 70.91
N THR A 71 -11.64 -32.82 71.64
CA THR A 71 -10.41 -32.11 71.25
C THR A 71 -9.78 -32.72 70.01
N PHE A 72 -9.70 -34.05 69.90
CA PHE A 72 -9.13 -34.72 68.74
C PHE A 72 -9.97 -34.48 67.49
N ILE A 73 -11.28 -34.70 67.54
CA ILE A 73 -12.15 -34.46 66.38
C ILE A 73 -12.13 -32.99 66.02
N ARG A 74 -12.28 -32.07 66.99
CA ARG A 74 -12.28 -30.64 66.69
C ARG A 74 -10.95 -30.20 66.10
N THR A 75 -9.82 -30.58 66.69
CA THR A 75 -8.50 -30.17 66.19
C THR A 75 -8.20 -30.83 64.86
N TYR A 76 -8.42 -32.14 64.70
CA TYR A 76 -8.13 -32.85 63.45
C TYR A 76 -9.04 -32.37 62.32
N VAL A 77 -10.35 -32.30 62.52
CA VAL A 77 -11.28 -31.84 61.49
C VAL A 77 -11.05 -30.37 61.18
N TYR A 78 -10.91 -29.51 62.20
CA TYR A 78 -10.67 -28.09 61.96
C TYR A 78 -9.34 -27.87 61.24
N THR A 79 -8.24 -28.45 61.72
CA THR A 79 -6.94 -28.29 61.07
C THR A 79 -6.95 -28.88 59.68
N TYR A 80 -7.37 -30.13 59.50
CA TYR A 80 -7.36 -30.78 58.19
C TYR A 80 -8.26 -30.06 57.20
N VAL A 81 -9.52 -29.76 57.55
CA VAL A 81 -10.45 -29.07 56.65
C VAL A 81 -9.96 -27.66 56.38
N HIS A 82 -9.57 -26.90 57.42
CA HIS A 82 -9.10 -25.53 57.23
C HIS A 82 -7.82 -25.52 56.40
N THR A 83 -6.81 -26.33 56.70
CA THR A 83 -5.56 -26.35 55.93
C THR A 83 -5.80 -26.86 54.53
N TYR A 84 -6.55 -27.94 54.33
CA TYR A 84 -6.77 -28.51 53.01
C TYR A 84 -7.60 -27.58 52.14
N VAL A 85 -8.75 -27.11 52.63
CA VAL A 85 -9.62 -26.20 51.88
C VAL A 85 -8.93 -24.87 51.66
N TYR A 86 -8.35 -24.25 52.69
CA TYR A 86 -7.68 -22.97 52.53
C TYR A 86 -6.50 -23.09 51.57
N THR A 87 -5.59 -24.06 51.77
CA THR A 87 -4.43 -24.18 50.88
C THR A 87 -4.86 -24.56 49.48
N HIS A 88 -5.63 -25.62 49.26
CA HIS A 88 -5.98 -26.02 47.90
C HIS A 88 -6.86 -25.02 47.18
N VAL A 89 -7.90 -24.48 47.82
CA VAL A 89 -8.77 -23.51 47.15
C VAL A 89 -8.01 -22.21 46.90
N TYR A 90 -7.28 -21.69 47.90
CA TYR A 90 -6.54 -20.45 47.72
C TYR A 90 -5.41 -20.62 46.69
N THR A 91 -4.60 -21.68 46.78
CA THR A 91 -3.50 -21.89 45.82
C THR A 91 -4.04 -22.19 44.43
N TYR A 92 -5.07 -23.02 44.31
CA TYR A 92 -5.63 -23.36 43.00
C TYR A 92 -6.28 -22.15 42.36
N VAL A 93 -7.14 -21.41 43.08
CA VAL A 93 -7.78 -20.21 42.55
C VAL A 93 -6.73 -19.14 42.24
N TYR A 94 -5.80 -18.87 43.16
CA TYR A 94 -4.76 -17.87 42.95
C TYR A 94 -3.89 -18.24 41.74
N ILE A 95 -3.34 -19.46 41.69
CA ILE A 95 -2.49 -19.90 40.58
C ILE A 95 -3.28 -19.91 39.29
N TYR A 96 -4.48 -20.49 39.26
CA TYR A 96 -5.28 -20.58 38.03
C TYR A 96 -5.68 -19.20 37.53
N VAL A 97 -6.20 -18.32 38.39
CA VAL A 97 -6.61 -16.97 38.00
C VAL A 97 -5.40 -16.14 37.59
N TYR A 98 -4.32 -16.16 38.37
CA TYR A 98 -3.11 -15.42 38.05
C TYR A 98 -2.48 -15.92 36.74
N THR A 99 -2.29 -17.23 36.59
CA THR A 99 -1.70 -17.80 35.37
C THR A 99 -2.60 -17.58 34.16
N TYR A 100 -3.91 -17.79 34.28
CA TYR A 100 -4.84 -17.58 33.18
C TYR A 100 -4.89 -16.11 32.76
N ILE A 101 -5.06 -15.19 33.71
CA ILE A 101 -5.09 -13.75 33.40
C ILE A 101 -3.76 -13.30 32.84
N HIS A 102 -2.64 -13.68 33.47
CA HIS A 102 -1.31 -13.28 33.00
C HIS A 102 -1.03 -13.85 31.60
N THR A 103 -1.29 -15.13 31.36
CA THR A 103 -1.06 -15.74 30.04
C THR A 103 -2.00 -15.18 29.00
N TYR A 104 -3.29 -15.01 29.29
CA TYR A 104 -4.27 -14.45 28.36
C TYR A 104 -3.94 -13.00 28.01
N ILE A 105 -3.70 -12.14 29.01
CA ILE A 105 -3.34 -10.74 28.77
C ILE A 105 -2.00 -10.65 28.04
N HIS A 106 -0.98 -11.37 28.49
CA HIS A 106 0.33 -11.35 27.84
C HIS A 106 0.24 -11.84 26.39
N THR A 107 -0.41 -12.97 26.14
CA THR A 107 -0.57 -13.50 24.78
C THR A 107 -1.42 -12.59 23.91
N PHE A 108 -2.55 -12.08 24.41
CA PHE A 108 -3.41 -11.19 23.65
C PHE A 108 -2.71 -9.88 23.32
N ILE A 109 -2.12 -9.20 24.31
CA ILE A 109 -1.39 -7.94 24.09
C ILE A 109 -0.19 -8.20 23.18
N HIS A 110 0.64 -9.21 23.47
CA HIS A 110 1.82 -9.50 22.66
C HIS A 110 1.41 -9.83 21.23
N THR A 111 0.46 -10.74 21.01
CA THR A 111 0.03 -11.10 19.66
C THR A 111 -0.64 -9.94 18.96
N TYR A 112 -1.57 -9.23 19.58
CA TYR A 112 -2.28 -8.12 18.96
C TYR A 112 -1.34 -6.96 18.65
N VAL A 113 -0.57 -6.48 19.62
CA VAL A 113 0.37 -5.38 19.42
C VAL A 113 1.46 -5.78 18.44
N HIS A 114 2.10 -6.94 18.62
CA HIS A 114 3.16 -7.37 17.71
C HIS A 114 2.64 -7.55 16.29
N THR A 115 1.53 -8.28 16.09
CA THR A 115 1.00 -8.51 14.74
C THR A 115 0.51 -7.23 14.10
N TYR A 116 -0.22 -6.38 14.83
CA TYR A 116 -0.78 -5.15 14.26
C TYR A 116 0.29 -4.12 13.97
N VAL A 117 1.19 -3.86 14.93
CA VAL A 117 2.30 -2.91 14.75
C VAL A 117 3.26 -3.42 13.67
N TYR A 118 3.65 -4.69 13.71
CA TYR A 118 4.54 -5.25 12.70
C TYR A 118 3.90 -5.25 11.31
N ALA A 119 2.64 -5.67 11.18
CA ALA A 119 1.95 -5.67 9.89
C ALA A 119 1.74 -4.24 9.37
N TYR A 120 1.35 -3.30 10.23
CA TYR A 120 1.15 -1.90 9.86
C TYR A 120 2.47 -1.24 9.44
N ILE A 121 3.53 -1.35 10.25
CA ILE A 121 4.85 -0.79 9.91
C ILE A 121 5.38 -1.43 8.63
N ARG A 122 5.32 -2.76 8.51
CA ARG A 122 5.81 -3.48 7.33
C ARG A 122 5.03 -3.09 6.06
N SER A 123 3.70 -3.00 6.15
CA SER A 123 2.87 -2.61 5.00
C SER A 123 3.08 -1.15 4.63
N TYR A 124 3.15 -0.25 5.61
CA TYR A 124 3.40 1.17 5.40
C TYR A 124 4.77 1.41 4.77
N ILE A 125 5.85 0.85 5.33
CA ILE A 125 7.20 0.96 4.77
C ILE A 125 7.25 0.39 3.35
N ARG A 126 6.67 -0.80 3.13
CA ARG A 126 6.65 -1.42 1.80
C ARG A 126 5.90 -0.57 0.79
N LEU A 127 4.76 0.00 1.17
CA LEU A 127 3.94 0.84 0.29
C LEU A 127 4.64 2.18 0.01
N TYR A 128 5.21 2.80 1.04
CA TYR A 128 5.96 4.05 0.92
C TYR A 128 7.19 3.88 0.03
N ILE A 129 8.03 2.87 0.25
CA ILE A 129 9.19 2.57 -0.60
C ILE A 129 8.73 2.28 -2.03
N ARG A 130 7.67 1.47 -2.22
CA ARG A 130 7.17 1.13 -3.55
C ARG A 130 6.65 2.36 -4.29
N LEU A 131 5.90 3.23 -3.61
CA LEU A 131 5.39 4.48 -4.19
C LEU A 131 6.51 5.48 -4.44
N TYR A 132 7.46 5.61 -3.53
CA TYR A 132 8.59 6.52 -3.68
C TYR A 132 9.48 6.08 -4.84
N ILE A 133 9.87 4.79 -4.91
CA ILE A 133 10.64 4.27 -6.04
C ILE A 133 9.82 4.39 -7.32
N ARG A 134 8.54 4.00 -7.33
CA ARG A 134 7.72 4.11 -8.54
C ARG A 134 7.59 5.56 -8.97
N LEU A 135 7.15 6.47 -8.13
CA LEU A 135 6.99 7.88 -8.50
C LEU A 135 8.34 8.48 -8.83
N TYR A 136 9.32 8.45 -7.93
CA TYR A 136 10.58 9.12 -8.14
C TYR A 136 11.37 8.49 -9.28
N VAL A 137 11.64 7.19 -9.27
CA VAL A 137 12.45 6.55 -10.31
C VAL A 137 11.70 6.49 -11.63
N HIS A 138 10.43 6.06 -11.66
CA HIS A 138 9.70 6.01 -12.94
C HIS A 138 9.47 7.41 -13.48
N THR A 139 8.96 8.37 -12.69
CA THR A 139 8.71 9.69 -13.24
C THR A 139 9.99 10.42 -13.56
N PHE A 140 11.03 10.37 -12.73
CA PHE A 140 12.31 11.05 -13.01
C PHE A 140 13.01 10.42 -14.21
N ILE A 141 13.19 9.09 -14.25
CA ILE A 141 13.85 8.45 -15.39
C ILE A 141 13.00 8.58 -16.65
N HIS A 142 11.69 8.32 -16.57
CA HIS A 142 10.83 8.47 -17.74
C HIS A 142 10.82 9.91 -18.20
N THR A 143 10.56 10.91 -17.35
CA THR A 143 10.55 12.30 -17.81
C THR A 143 11.93 12.73 -18.26
N HIS A 144 12.99 12.60 -17.47
CA HIS A 144 14.30 13.08 -17.91
C HIS A 144 14.85 12.28 -19.08
N VAL A 145 14.92 10.95 -19.01
CA VAL A 145 15.54 10.18 -20.10
C VAL A 145 14.65 10.17 -21.33
N TYR A 146 13.35 9.86 -21.20
CA TYR A 146 12.48 9.85 -22.37
C TYR A 146 12.35 11.25 -22.96
N THR A 147 12.07 12.29 -22.17
CA THR A 147 11.93 13.63 -22.77
C THR A 147 13.26 14.16 -23.27
N TYR A 148 14.38 13.97 -22.56
CA TYR A 148 15.68 14.47 -23.04
C TYR A 148 16.14 13.71 -24.27
N VAL A 149 16.11 12.38 -24.27
CA VAL A 149 16.53 11.59 -25.44
C VAL A 149 15.56 11.81 -26.59
N TYR A 150 14.26 11.73 -26.37
CA TYR A 150 13.27 11.95 -27.41
C TYR A 150 13.39 13.37 -27.97
N THR A 151 13.39 14.41 -27.12
CA THR A 151 13.49 15.79 -27.61
C THR A 151 14.83 16.07 -28.23
N TYR A 152 15.96 15.65 -27.66
CA TYR A 152 17.28 15.90 -28.23
C TYR A 152 17.47 15.16 -29.54
N VAL A 153 17.18 13.86 -29.58
CA VAL A 153 17.33 13.06 -30.81
C VAL A 153 16.34 13.52 -31.87
N TYR A 154 15.06 13.71 -31.51
CA TYR A 154 14.05 14.19 -32.45
C TYR A 154 14.41 15.59 -32.95
N THR A 155 14.71 16.55 -32.09
CA THR A 155 15.03 17.92 -32.52
C THR A 155 16.34 17.96 -33.29
N PHE A 156 17.38 17.26 -32.87
CA PHE A 156 18.67 17.23 -33.58
C PHE A 156 18.52 16.58 -34.95
N ILE A 157 17.94 15.38 -35.04
CA ILE A 157 17.76 14.69 -36.31
C ILE A 157 16.80 15.47 -37.20
N HIS A 158 15.65 15.90 -36.67
CA HIS A 158 14.67 16.66 -37.44
C HIS A 158 15.28 17.97 -37.94
N THR A 159 15.92 18.76 -37.08
CA THR A 159 16.54 20.03 -37.50
C THR A 159 17.70 19.79 -38.46
N PHE A 160 18.59 18.84 -38.19
CA PHE A 160 19.72 18.55 -39.08
C PHE A 160 19.26 18.05 -40.44
N ILE A 161 18.41 17.02 -40.49
CA ILE A 161 17.90 16.48 -41.76
C ILE A 161 17.06 17.52 -42.49
N TYR A 162 16.12 18.18 -41.78
CA TYR A 162 15.26 19.17 -42.42
C TYR A 162 16.07 20.36 -42.94
N THR A 163 17.01 20.90 -42.16
CA THR A 163 17.85 22.03 -42.62
C THR A 163 18.82 21.60 -43.70
N PHE A 164 19.45 20.44 -43.61
CA PHE A 164 20.40 19.95 -44.61
C PHE A 164 19.70 19.62 -45.92
N ILE A 165 18.62 18.84 -45.90
CA ILE A 165 17.86 18.51 -47.10
C ILE A 165 17.22 19.78 -47.67
N ARG A 166 16.58 20.61 -46.84
CA ARG A 166 16.00 21.86 -47.32
C ARG A 166 17.09 22.73 -47.93
N THR A 167 18.22 22.99 -47.28
CA THR A 167 19.27 23.83 -47.86
C THR A 167 19.88 23.20 -49.10
N TYR A 168 20.26 21.93 -49.08
CA TYR A 168 20.90 21.27 -50.21
C TYR A 168 19.95 21.11 -51.40
N VAL A 169 18.77 20.53 -51.20
CA VAL A 169 17.78 20.35 -52.28
C VAL A 169 17.24 21.69 -52.74
N TYR A 170 16.86 22.59 -51.83
CA TYR A 170 16.38 23.91 -52.24
C TYR A 170 17.48 24.66 -52.97
N THR A 171 18.69 24.79 -52.44
CA THR A 171 19.74 25.54 -53.14
C THR A 171 20.12 24.86 -54.45
N TYR A 172 20.31 23.54 -54.49
CA TYR A 172 20.70 22.85 -55.72
C TYR A 172 19.59 22.88 -56.77
N VAL A 173 18.36 22.47 -56.44
CA VAL A 173 17.24 22.48 -57.39
C VAL A 173 16.86 23.90 -57.74
N HIS A 174 16.73 24.81 -56.77
CA HIS A 174 16.43 26.21 -57.05
C HIS A 174 17.52 26.81 -57.92
N THR A 175 18.80 26.77 -57.54
CA THR A 175 19.86 27.39 -58.36
C THR A 175 19.98 26.72 -59.71
N TYR A 176 20.05 25.39 -59.79
CA TYR A 176 20.22 24.69 -61.06
C TYR A 176 19.02 24.86 -61.98
N VAL A 177 17.82 24.52 -61.52
CA VAL A 177 16.61 24.58 -62.36
C VAL A 177 16.24 26.03 -62.66
N TYR A 178 16.24 26.93 -61.66
CA TYR A 178 15.93 28.33 -61.89
C TYR A 178 16.96 28.95 -62.85
N THR A 179 18.26 28.80 -62.60
CA THR A 179 19.25 29.44 -63.48
C THR A 179 19.22 28.83 -64.87
N HIS A 180 19.12 27.51 -65.00
CA HIS A 180 19.19 26.87 -66.32
C HIS A 180 17.93 27.12 -67.15
N ILE A 181 16.73 27.03 -66.56
CA ILE A 181 15.48 27.33 -67.26
C ILE A 181 15.38 28.84 -67.55
N TYR A 182 15.66 29.68 -66.56
CA TYR A 182 15.59 31.13 -66.73
C TYR A 182 16.59 31.62 -67.77
N THR A 183 17.84 31.17 -67.74
CA THR A 183 18.86 31.56 -68.73
C THR A 183 18.55 31.02 -70.12
N TYR A 184 18.10 29.77 -70.22
CA TYR A 184 17.72 29.17 -71.50
C TYR A 184 16.54 29.91 -72.14
N ILE A 185 15.43 30.07 -71.42
CA ILE A 185 14.26 30.79 -71.93
C ILE A 185 14.61 32.24 -72.26
N ARG A 186 15.35 32.93 -71.37
CA ARG A 186 15.78 34.32 -71.62
C ARG A 186 16.66 34.43 -72.86
N SER A 187 17.58 33.49 -73.08
CA SER A 187 18.44 33.47 -74.27
C SER A 187 17.64 33.20 -75.55
N TYR A 188 16.73 32.23 -75.52
CA TYR A 188 15.89 31.83 -76.65
C TYR A 188 14.97 32.96 -77.10
N ILE A 189 14.27 33.59 -76.15
CA ILE A 189 13.41 34.74 -76.42
C ILE A 189 14.24 35.91 -76.93
N ARG A 190 15.39 36.19 -76.32
CA ARG A 190 16.29 37.28 -76.76
C ARG A 190 16.80 37.04 -78.19
N SER A 191 17.13 35.81 -78.57
CA SER A 191 17.50 35.48 -79.94
C SER A 191 16.32 35.65 -80.90
N TYR A 192 15.13 35.18 -80.52
CA TYR A 192 13.94 35.27 -81.37
C TYR A 192 13.53 36.71 -81.64
N ILE A 193 13.49 37.56 -80.59
CA ILE A 193 13.20 38.99 -80.72
C ILE A 193 14.25 39.68 -81.60
N ARG A 194 15.55 39.40 -81.40
CA ARG A 194 16.61 39.96 -82.26
C ARG A 194 16.41 39.58 -83.72
N LEU A 195 16.06 38.33 -84.00
CA LEU A 195 15.85 37.82 -85.36
C LEU A 195 14.63 38.48 -86.00
N TYR A 196 13.55 38.64 -85.24
CA TYR A 196 12.32 39.30 -85.68
C TYR A 196 12.53 40.80 -85.95
N ILE A 197 13.22 41.53 -85.05
CA ILE A 197 13.60 42.94 -85.28
C ILE A 197 14.50 43.05 -86.51
N ARG A 198 15.45 42.12 -86.69
CA ARG A 198 16.32 42.11 -87.88
C ARG A 198 15.50 41.91 -89.16
N PHE A 199 14.52 41.00 -89.14
CA PHE A 199 13.61 40.75 -90.25
C PHE A 199 12.77 41.99 -90.60
N ILE A 200 12.19 42.65 -89.58
CA ILE A 200 11.44 43.90 -89.78
C ILE A 200 12.35 44.99 -90.34
N ASN A 201 13.56 45.16 -89.81
CA ASN A 201 14.50 46.17 -90.31
C ASN A 201 14.91 45.89 -91.76
N THR A 202 15.14 44.62 -92.14
CA THR A 202 15.43 44.27 -93.55
C THR A 202 14.25 44.53 -94.47
N PHE A 203 13.04 44.21 -94.03
CA PHE A 203 11.81 44.51 -94.77
C PHE A 203 11.61 46.04 -94.90
N TYR A 204 11.83 46.79 -93.82
CA TYR A 204 11.81 48.25 -93.79
C TYR A 204 12.81 48.84 -94.77
N THR A 205 14.07 48.39 -94.79
CA THR A 205 15.06 48.88 -95.77
C THR A 205 14.67 48.57 -97.20
N HIS A 206 14.06 47.41 -97.46
CA HIS A 206 13.57 47.04 -98.79
C HIS A 206 12.40 47.91 -99.24
N VAL A 207 11.42 48.16 -98.36
CA VAL A 207 10.29 49.04 -98.66
C VAL A 207 10.75 50.49 -98.81
N HIS A 208 11.62 50.97 -97.93
CA HIS A 208 12.15 52.33 -97.99
C HIS A 208 12.93 52.59 -99.28
N THR A 209 13.80 51.66 -99.69
CA THR A 209 14.51 51.76 -100.98
C THR A 209 13.54 51.73 -102.15
N TYR A 210 12.55 50.83 -102.14
CA TYR A 210 11.53 50.74 -103.19
C TYR A 210 10.69 52.03 -103.31
N VAL A 211 10.20 52.57 -102.20
CA VAL A 211 9.45 53.83 -102.17
C VAL A 211 10.31 55.01 -102.61
N HIS A 212 11.57 55.08 -102.18
CA HIS A 212 12.48 56.15 -102.56
C HIS A 212 12.87 56.10 -104.05
N THR A 213 12.93 54.91 -104.65
CA THR A 213 13.07 54.79 -106.12
C THR A 213 11.85 55.28 -106.88
N ILE A 214 10.63 55.07 -106.35
CA ILE A 214 9.38 55.56 -106.97
C ILE A 214 9.22 57.07 -106.77
N SER A 215 9.58 57.62 -105.61
CA SER A 215 9.49 59.06 -105.36
C SER A 215 10.49 59.87 -106.18
N ASN A 216 11.67 59.32 -106.47
CA ASN A 216 12.64 59.98 -107.35
C ASN A 216 12.18 60.05 -108.82
N VAL A 217 11.17 59.27 -109.22
CA VAL A 217 10.56 59.30 -110.56
C VAL A 217 9.35 60.25 -110.63
N SER A 218 8.75 60.66 -109.49
CA SER A 218 7.61 61.60 -109.50
C SER A 218 7.85 62.82 -108.59
N GLN A 219 8.09 63.98 -109.21
CA GLN A 219 8.31 65.25 -108.50
C GLN A 219 7.04 65.91 -107.93
N HIS A 220 5.95 65.17 -107.67
CA HIS A 220 4.65 65.81 -107.37
C HIS A 220 3.92 65.41 -106.08
N VAL A 221 4.61 64.85 -105.06
CA VAL A 221 3.92 64.50 -103.80
C VAL A 221 4.67 64.96 -102.54
N LEU A 222 4.67 66.28 -102.29
CA LEU A 222 5.16 66.85 -101.03
C LEU A 222 4.21 66.61 -99.84
N SER A 223 2.96 66.17 -100.07
CA SER A 223 1.97 65.90 -99.01
C SER A 223 2.09 64.51 -98.38
N CYS A 224 2.75 63.54 -99.03
CA CYS A 224 2.94 62.19 -98.47
C CYS A 224 4.08 62.10 -97.45
N HIS A 225 5.07 63.00 -97.51
CA HIS A 225 6.27 62.87 -96.66
C HIS A 225 5.97 63.16 -95.18
N SER A 226 5.09 64.14 -94.90
CA SER A 226 4.68 64.52 -93.54
C SER A 226 3.72 63.52 -92.90
N THR A 227 2.75 63.01 -93.67
CA THR A 227 1.82 61.97 -93.20
C THR A 227 2.52 60.63 -92.99
N TYR A 228 3.50 60.28 -93.84
CA TYR A 228 4.35 59.11 -93.64
C TYR A 228 5.22 59.22 -92.38
N PHE A 229 5.85 60.38 -92.13
CA PHE A 229 6.70 60.59 -90.95
C PHE A 229 5.90 60.49 -89.63
N LEU A 230 4.72 61.10 -89.58
CA LEU A 230 3.83 61.02 -88.41
C LEU A 230 3.28 59.60 -88.22
N CYS A 231 2.89 58.91 -89.29
CA CYS A 231 2.45 57.52 -89.21
C CYS A 231 3.61 56.58 -88.79
N HIS A 232 4.83 56.87 -89.23
CA HIS A 232 6.05 56.14 -88.88
C HIS A 232 6.42 56.25 -87.40
N GLU A 233 6.45 57.47 -86.84
CA GLU A 233 6.71 57.66 -85.41
C GLU A 233 5.57 57.07 -84.55
N PHE A 234 4.31 57.18 -85.00
CA PHE A 234 3.18 56.60 -84.27
C PHE A 234 3.21 55.06 -84.29
N ILE A 235 3.44 54.43 -85.44
CA ILE A 235 3.54 52.97 -85.55
C ILE A 235 4.77 52.46 -84.79
N ARG A 236 5.92 53.13 -84.90
CA ARG A 236 7.14 52.75 -84.20
C ARG A 236 7.00 52.86 -82.68
N THR A 237 6.47 53.97 -82.17
CA THR A 237 6.29 54.16 -80.72
C THR A 237 5.19 53.24 -80.19
N PHE A 238 4.10 53.04 -80.92
CA PHE A 238 3.01 52.13 -80.51
C PHE A 238 3.46 50.67 -80.52
N ILE A 239 4.15 50.21 -81.57
CA ILE A 239 4.69 48.85 -81.62
C ILE A 239 5.77 48.65 -80.56
N HIS A 240 6.68 49.62 -80.37
CA HIS A 240 7.74 49.49 -79.37
C HIS A 240 7.19 49.52 -77.94
N ALA A 241 6.24 50.41 -77.64
CA ALA A 241 5.61 50.50 -76.33
C ALA A 241 4.72 49.27 -76.05
N TYR A 242 3.91 48.84 -77.02
CA TYR A 242 3.03 47.68 -76.86
C TYR A 242 3.84 46.38 -76.71
N ILE A 243 4.85 46.15 -77.55
CA ILE A 243 5.70 44.96 -77.45
C ILE A 243 6.56 45.03 -76.18
N CYS A 244 7.25 46.13 -75.88
CA CYS A 244 8.08 46.18 -74.68
C CYS A 244 7.25 46.04 -73.40
N LEU A 245 6.10 46.71 -73.29
CA LEU A 245 5.33 46.73 -72.05
C LEU A 245 4.50 45.47 -71.88
N TYR A 246 3.80 45.00 -72.92
CA TYR A 246 2.99 43.78 -72.86
C TYR A 246 3.87 42.53 -72.76
N LEU A 247 4.94 42.44 -73.56
CA LEU A 247 5.80 41.26 -73.55
C LEU A 247 6.66 41.19 -72.29
N HIS A 248 7.19 42.32 -71.79
CA HIS A 248 7.95 42.32 -70.52
C HIS A 248 7.05 41.99 -69.33
N THR A 249 5.87 42.60 -69.22
CA THR A 249 4.98 42.35 -68.07
C THR A 249 4.37 40.96 -68.12
N TYR A 250 3.88 40.50 -69.27
CA TYR A 250 3.27 39.18 -69.41
C TYR A 250 4.30 38.06 -69.20
N ILE A 251 5.49 38.17 -69.81
CA ILE A 251 6.54 37.16 -69.65
C ILE A 251 7.09 37.15 -68.22
N HIS A 252 7.37 38.31 -67.63
CA HIS A 252 7.93 38.37 -66.28
C HIS A 252 6.93 37.85 -65.24
N THR A 253 5.64 38.19 -65.37
CA THR A 253 4.60 37.71 -64.44
C THR A 253 4.31 36.22 -64.65
N TYR A 254 4.17 35.76 -65.89
CA TYR A 254 3.87 34.36 -66.19
C TYR A 254 5.02 33.42 -65.85
N ILE A 255 6.27 33.75 -66.22
CA ILE A 255 7.44 32.92 -65.86
C ILE A 255 7.62 32.91 -64.34
N ARG A 256 7.50 34.06 -63.67
CA ARG A 256 7.69 34.13 -62.22
C ARG A 256 6.61 33.36 -61.47
N LEU A 257 5.34 33.48 -61.85
CA LEU A 257 4.25 32.70 -61.25
C LEU A 257 4.42 31.21 -61.55
N TYR A 258 4.51 30.81 -62.82
CA TYR A 258 4.50 29.41 -63.21
C TYR A 258 5.71 28.64 -62.68
N VAL A 259 6.93 29.19 -62.78
CA VAL A 259 8.14 28.52 -62.29
C VAL A 259 8.18 28.51 -60.75
N HIS A 260 7.81 29.60 -60.10
CA HIS A 260 7.89 29.70 -58.63
C HIS A 260 6.80 28.89 -57.92
N THR A 261 5.55 28.92 -58.41
CA THR A 261 4.45 28.21 -57.74
C THR A 261 4.35 26.76 -58.17
N TYR A 262 4.55 26.45 -59.45
CA TYR A 262 4.27 25.11 -59.97
C TYR A 262 5.47 24.14 -59.96
N ILE A 263 6.70 24.63 -59.92
CA ILE A 263 7.88 23.75 -59.89
C ILE A 263 8.46 23.69 -58.48
N ILE A 264 8.65 24.85 -57.86
CA ILE A 264 9.28 24.91 -56.54
C ILE A 264 8.28 24.51 -55.45
N HIS A 265 7.05 25.04 -55.47
CA HIS A 265 6.13 24.84 -54.35
C HIS A 265 5.44 23.47 -54.38
N THR A 266 4.97 22.98 -55.52
CA THR A 266 4.34 21.65 -55.56
C THR A 266 5.40 20.56 -55.48
N TYR A 267 6.37 20.53 -56.39
CA TYR A 267 7.29 19.41 -56.49
C TYR A 267 8.25 19.28 -55.30
N VAL A 268 8.87 20.37 -54.86
CA VAL A 268 9.82 20.32 -53.73
C VAL A 268 9.07 20.13 -52.42
N TYR A 269 7.97 20.87 -52.21
CA TYR A 269 7.26 20.79 -50.93
C TYR A 269 6.53 19.46 -50.76
N THR A 270 5.81 18.95 -51.77
CA THR A 270 5.10 17.67 -51.61
C THR A 270 6.06 16.50 -51.54
N TYR A 271 7.09 16.46 -52.38
CA TYR A 271 8.00 15.31 -52.42
C TYR A 271 8.93 15.26 -51.21
N VAL A 272 9.52 16.40 -50.82
CA VAL A 272 10.41 16.45 -49.65
C VAL A 272 9.62 16.26 -48.35
N TYR A 273 8.44 16.87 -48.22
CA TYR A 273 7.62 16.71 -47.02
C TYR A 273 7.11 15.29 -46.85
N THR A 274 6.60 14.65 -47.91
CA THR A 274 6.11 13.26 -47.82
C THR A 274 7.25 12.27 -47.59
N TYR A 275 8.41 12.46 -48.22
CA TYR A 275 9.56 11.57 -48.04
C TYR A 275 10.18 11.71 -46.65
N ILE A 276 10.37 12.93 -46.14
CA ILE A 276 10.91 13.14 -44.79
C ILE A 276 9.91 12.63 -43.74
N HIS A 277 8.62 12.94 -43.88
CA HIS A 277 7.63 12.52 -42.89
C HIS A 277 7.51 11.00 -42.83
N THR A 278 7.54 10.29 -43.97
CA THR A 278 7.51 8.82 -43.98
C THR A 278 8.79 8.21 -43.41
N TYR A 279 9.97 8.74 -43.75
CA TYR A 279 11.24 8.19 -43.28
C TYR A 279 11.48 8.44 -41.79
N VAL A 280 11.16 9.63 -41.28
CA VAL A 280 11.25 9.95 -39.85
C VAL A 280 10.23 9.15 -39.06
N TYR A 281 8.99 9.02 -39.57
CA TYR A 281 7.96 8.22 -38.93
C TYR A 281 8.36 6.75 -38.81
N ILE A 282 8.91 6.15 -39.88
CA ILE A 282 9.41 4.77 -39.87
C ILE A 282 10.58 4.64 -38.88
N TYR A 283 11.59 5.51 -38.97
CA TYR A 283 12.80 5.39 -38.14
C TYR A 283 12.50 5.56 -36.64
N VAL A 284 11.64 6.51 -36.26
CA VAL A 284 11.23 6.72 -34.87
C VAL A 284 10.41 5.52 -34.35
N TYR A 285 9.54 4.93 -35.17
CA TYR A 285 8.72 3.77 -34.75
C TYR A 285 9.46 2.44 -34.77
N THR A 286 10.50 2.26 -35.60
CA THR A 286 11.27 1.01 -35.68
C THR A 286 12.45 0.98 -34.72
N CYS A 287 13.04 2.13 -34.36
CA CYS A 287 14.24 2.18 -33.52
C CYS A 287 13.97 2.46 -32.04
N ILE A 288 12.75 2.84 -31.65
CA ILE A 288 12.34 2.91 -30.24
C ILE A 288 11.76 1.54 -29.84
N PRO A 289 12.43 0.75 -28.98
CA PRO A 289 11.95 -0.58 -28.62
C PRO A 289 10.62 -0.47 -27.88
N LYS A 290 9.61 -1.20 -28.36
CA LYS A 290 8.36 -1.47 -27.62
C LYS A 290 8.64 -2.42 -26.45
N GLU A 291 9.37 -1.98 -25.43
CA GLU A 291 9.45 -2.73 -24.17
C GLU A 291 8.33 -2.28 -23.23
N GLY A 292 7.21 -3.02 -23.25
CA GLY A 292 6.10 -2.74 -22.34
C GLY A 292 4.85 -3.62 -22.46
N LYS A 293 4.91 -4.78 -23.15
CA LYS A 293 3.82 -5.77 -23.10
C LYS A 293 4.40 -7.17 -22.95
N GLY A 294 4.50 -7.64 -21.72
CA GLY A 294 4.80 -9.04 -21.44
C GLY A 294 5.54 -9.26 -20.13
N ARG A 295 4.81 -9.20 -19.00
CA ARG A 295 5.05 -10.01 -17.78
C ARG A 295 3.93 -9.78 -16.75
N GLU A 296 2.69 -9.97 -17.19
CA GLU A 296 1.63 -10.47 -16.30
C GLU A 296 1.48 -11.96 -16.63
N GLY A 297 1.87 -12.83 -15.70
CA GLY A 297 1.70 -14.27 -15.89
C GLY A 297 2.71 -15.10 -15.13
N LYS A 298 2.22 -15.73 -14.07
CA LYS A 298 2.76 -16.90 -13.35
C LYS A 298 3.95 -16.67 -12.41
N ARG A 299 3.62 -16.46 -11.13
CA ARG A 299 4.15 -17.30 -10.04
C ARG A 299 3.00 -17.65 -9.10
N ASN A 300 2.40 -18.80 -9.38
CA ASN A 300 1.83 -19.70 -8.38
C ASN A 300 2.93 -20.71 -8.02
N LEU A 301 2.84 -21.22 -6.79
CA LEU A 301 3.78 -22.03 -5.99
C LEU A 301 4.74 -21.20 -5.15
#